data_AF-A0A1H3HTA8-F1
#
_entry.id   AF-A0A1H3HTA8-F1
#
_cell.length_a   1.000
_cell.length_b   1.000
_cell.length_c   1.000
_cell.angle_alpha   90.00
_cell.angle_beta   90.00
_cell.angle_gamma   90.00
#
_symmetry.space_group_name_H-M   'P 1'
#
loop_
_entity.id
_entity.type
_entity.pdbx_description
1 polymer ?
#
loop_
_entity_poly.entity_id
_entity_poly.type
_entity_poly.pdbx_seq_one_letter_code
_entity_poly.pdbx_strand_id
1 'polypeptide(L)'
;MESEFASRNDGFVPMLDAYGLKLGDPQGVPRDNVRTLDTGAVYEATDQGACNFGEVFTTDGRIESLDLTVLEDDRDFFPAYNVAPVVYTQTLEEHPEIAGIFNQITPLITDDVMRDLNARVDVEGEQPADVAYDWMRSEGLVS
;
A
#
# COMPACT_ATOMS: atom_id res chain seq x y z
N MET A 1 -9.14 -10.68 -2.03
CA MET A 1 -8.30 -9.92 -2.98
C MET A 1 -9.20 -9.06 -3.82
N GLU A 2 -8.69 -7.96 -4.35
CA GLU A 2 -9.38 -7.16 -5.34
C GLU A 2 -9.14 -7.73 -6.76
N SER A 3 -9.80 -7.13 -7.75
CA SER A 3 -9.85 -7.65 -9.13
C SER A 3 -8.57 -7.52 -9.94
N GLU A 4 -7.78 -6.46 -9.74
CA GLU A 4 -6.55 -6.17 -10.48
C GLU A 4 -5.47 -7.20 -10.12
N PHE A 5 -5.24 -7.43 -8.82
CA PHE A 5 -4.30 -8.39 -8.25
C PHE A 5 -4.53 -9.80 -8.75
N ALA A 6 -5.79 -10.19 -9.00
CA ALA A 6 -6.10 -11.48 -9.59
C ALA A 6 -5.57 -11.66 -11.03
N SER A 7 -5.28 -10.57 -11.74
CA SER A 7 -4.95 -10.57 -13.18
C SER A 7 -3.53 -10.12 -13.52
N ARG A 8 -2.83 -9.45 -12.60
CA ARG A 8 -1.48 -8.91 -12.82
C ARG A 8 -0.41 -9.99 -12.95
N ASN A 9 0.67 -9.67 -13.67
CA ASN A 9 1.84 -10.54 -13.82
C ASN A 9 2.72 -10.60 -12.56
N ASP A 10 2.60 -9.62 -11.66
CA ASP A 10 3.10 -9.59 -10.29
C ASP A 10 1.97 -9.78 -9.26
N GLY A 11 0.86 -10.39 -9.69
CA GLY A 11 -0.35 -10.57 -8.89
C GLY A 11 -0.48 -11.93 -8.22
N PHE A 12 -1.71 -12.29 -7.86
CA PHE A 12 -2.05 -13.45 -7.06
C PHE A 12 -1.54 -14.78 -7.62
N VAL A 13 -1.79 -15.08 -8.90
CA VAL A 13 -1.44 -16.39 -9.47
C VAL A 13 0.09 -16.57 -9.55
N PRO A 14 0.87 -15.62 -10.09
CA PRO A 14 2.32 -15.73 -10.06
C PRO A 14 2.92 -15.72 -8.64
N MET A 15 2.30 -15.01 -7.69
CA MET A 15 2.68 -15.06 -6.27
C MET A 15 2.52 -16.49 -5.73
N LEU A 16 1.36 -17.12 -5.97
CA LEU A 16 1.13 -18.51 -5.55
C LEU A 16 2.21 -19.46 -6.11
N ASP A 17 2.53 -19.34 -7.40
CA ASP A 17 3.58 -20.14 -8.04
C ASP A 17 4.97 -19.89 -7.41
N ALA A 18 5.32 -18.64 -7.15
CA ALA A 18 6.58 -18.26 -6.48
C ALA A 18 6.70 -18.89 -5.08
N TYR A 19 5.58 -19.12 -4.41
CA TYR A 19 5.49 -19.74 -3.09
C TYR A 19 5.22 -21.26 -3.12
N GLY A 20 5.11 -21.86 -4.31
CA GLY A 20 4.82 -23.29 -4.47
C GLY A 20 3.38 -23.69 -4.07
N LEU A 21 2.48 -22.72 -4.01
CA LEU A 21 1.06 -22.92 -3.75
C LEU A 21 0.33 -23.04 -5.09
N LYS A 22 -0.42 -24.11 -5.30
CA LYS A 22 -1.10 -24.33 -6.58
C LYS A 22 -2.57 -23.92 -6.51
N LEU A 23 -2.99 -23.00 -7.37
CA LEU A 23 -4.40 -22.63 -7.51
C LEU A 23 -5.23 -23.79 -8.07
N GLY A 24 -6.35 -24.09 -7.42
CA GLY A 24 -7.25 -25.19 -7.72
C GLY A 24 -6.81 -26.55 -7.16
N ASP A 25 -5.71 -26.64 -6.43
CA ASP A 25 -5.28 -27.86 -5.75
C ASP A 25 -5.96 -27.96 -4.37
N PRO A 26 -6.61 -29.08 -4.03
CA PRO A 26 -7.17 -29.29 -2.69
C PRO A 26 -6.15 -29.20 -1.54
N GLN A 27 -4.87 -29.48 -1.81
CA GLN A 27 -3.76 -29.33 -0.85
C GLN A 27 -3.02 -27.99 -0.99
N GLY A 28 -3.38 -27.19 -2.00
CA GLY A 28 -2.87 -25.83 -2.24
C GLY A 28 -3.97 -24.82 -1.93
N VAL A 29 -4.41 -24.08 -2.96
CA VAL A 29 -5.47 -23.07 -2.83
C VAL A 29 -6.70 -23.48 -3.64
N PRO A 30 -7.74 -24.07 -3.02
CA PRO A 30 -8.99 -24.35 -3.70
C PRO A 30 -9.61 -23.07 -4.27
N ARG A 31 -10.16 -23.13 -5.49
CA ARG A 31 -10.78 -21.95 -6.14
C ARG A 31 -11.96 -21.39 -5.34
N ASP A 32 -12.73 -22.27 -4.70
CA ASP A 32 -13.89 -21.89 -3.90
C ASP A 32 -13.50 -21.13 -2.62
N ASN A 33 -12.22 -21.16 -2.23
CA ASN A 33 -11.68 -20.39 -1.10
C ASN A 33 -11.20 -18.99 -1.51
N VAL A 34 -11.22 -18.66 -2.80
CA VAL A 34 -10.79 -17.36 -3.32
C VAL A 34 -12.01 -16.47 -3.53
N ARG A 35 -11.99 -15.28 -2.93
CA ARG A 35 -13.02 -14.25 -3.09
C ARG A 35 -12.45 -12.96 -3.65
N THR A 36 -13.13 -12.42 -4.64
CA THR A 36 -12.89 -11.08 -5.17
C THR A 36 -13.82 -10.09 -4.48
N LEU A 37 -13.26 -9.06 -3.87
CA LEU A 37 -13.97 -8.03 -3.10
C LEU A 37 -13.40 -6.66 -3.48
N ASP A 38 -14.13 -5.58 -3.22
CA ASP A 38 -13.55 -4.24 -3.28
C ASP A 38 -12.42 -4.09 -2.25
N THR A 39 -11.41 -3.26 -2.54
CA THR A 39 -10.19 -3.12 -1.71
C THR A 39 -10.50 -2.96 -0.23
N GLY A 40 -11.45 -2.08 0.13
CA GLY A 40 -11.81 -1.88 1.54
C GLY A 40 -12.53 -3.07 2.18
N ALA A 41 -13.33 -3.80 1.42
CA ALA A 41 -14.04 -4.99 1.91
C ALA A 41 -13.08 -6.17 2.15
N VAL A 42 -11.89 -6.19 1.54
CA VAL A 42 -10.86 -7.20 1.81
C VAL A 42 -10.38 -7.12 3.27
N TYR A 43 -10.12 -5.90 3.77
CA TYR A 43 -9.68 -5.69 5.15
C TYR A 43 -10.74 -6.13 6.15
N GLU A 44 -11.98 -5.67 5.97
CA GLU A 44 -13.10 -6.03 6.85
C GLU A 44 -13.39 -7.54 6.85
N ALA A 45 -13.36 -8.18 5.69
CA ALA A 45 -13.56 -9.63 5.60
C ALA A 45 -12.44 -10.42 6.30
N THR A 46 -11.23 -9.87 6.35
CA THR A 46 -10.08 -10.48 7.02
C THR A 46 -10.18 -10.34 8.53
N ASP A 47 -10.47 -9.12 9.02
CA ASP A 47 -10.71 -8.82 10.43
C ASP A 47 -11.86 -9.67 11.02
N GLN A 48 -12.99 -9.76 10.31
CA GLN A 48 -14.15 -10.54 10.74
C GLN A 48 -13.95 -12.08 10.64
N GLY A 49 -12.79 -12.54 10.16
CA GLY A 49 -12.49 -13.96 9.98
C GLY A 49 -13.29 -14.64 8.87
N ALA A 50 -13.99 -13.88 8.02
CA ALA A 50 -14.64 -14.43 6.83
C ALA A 50 -13.62 -14.88 5.77
N CYS A 51 -12.44 -14.25 5.77
CA CYS A 51 -11.26 -14.62 5.02
C CYS A 51 -10.08 -14.74 6.00
N ASN A 52 -9.27 -15.80 5.90
CA ASN A 52 -8.08 -15.94 6.76
C ASN A 52 -6.89 -15.09 6.28
N PHE A 53 -6.90 -14.70 5.00
CA PHE A 53 -5.87 -13.88 4.37
C PHE A 53 -6.55 -12.82 3.51
N GLY A 54 -6.01 -11.60 3.58
CA GLY A 54 -6.42 -10.46 2.78
C GLY A 54 -5.25 -9.95 1.96
N GLU A 55 -5.52 -9.49 0.75
CA GLU A 55 -4.59 -8.63 0.03
C GLU A 55 -4.61 -7.24 0.68
N VAL A 56 -3.44 -6.66 0.90
CA VAL A 56 -3.28 -5.37 1.55
C VAL A 56 -2.24 -4.51 0.84
N PHE A 57 -2.35 -3.20 1.01
CA PHE A 57 -1.27 -2.25 0.73
C PHE A 57 -0.56 -1.97 2.05
N THR A 58 0.76 -2.16 2.11
CA THR A 58 1.52 -2.09 3.37
C THR A 58 1.43 -0.73 4.06
N THR A 59 1.01 0.34 3.37
CA THR A 59 0.82 1.70 3.89
C THR A 59 -0.63 2.05 4.21
N ASP A 60 -1.58 1.11 4.10
CA ASP A 60 -3.01 1.35 4.37
C ASP A 60 -3.26 1.48 5.88
N GLY A 61 -3.91 2.58 6.27
CA GLY A 61 -4.15 2.89 7.68
C GLY A 61 -5.06 1.90 8.40
N ARG A 62 -5.86 1.12 7.65
CA ARG A 62 -6.76 0.14 8.27
C ARG A 62 -6.04 -1.01 8.94
N ILE A 63 -4.81 -1.30 8.53
CA ILE A 63 -3.99 -2.38 9.10
C ILE A 63 -3.88 -2.23 10.61
N GLU A 64 -3.50 -1.05 11.09
CA GLU A 64 -3.38 -0.78 12.52
C GLU A 64 -4.75 -0.69 13.19
N SER A 65 -5.72 -0.03 12.56
CA SER A 65 -7.07 0.14 13.16
C SER A 65 -7.84 -1.17 13.36
N LEU A 66 -7.54 -2.18 12.56
CA LEU A 66 -8.17 -3.51 12.59
C LEU A 66 -7.25 -4.58 13.21
N ASP A 67 -6.13 -4.18 13.83
CA ASP A 67 -5.16 -5.11 14.45
C ASP A 67 -4.72 -6.25 13.51
N LEU A 68 -4.51 -5.92 12.22
CA LEU A 68 -4.11 -6.88 11.21
C LEU A 68 -2.59 -7.04 11.19
N THR A 69 -2.12 -8.27 11.02
CA THR A 69 -0.70 -8.57 10.89
C THR A 69 -0.30 -8.67 9.42
N VAL A 70 0.64 -7.82 9.00
CA VAL A 70 1.26 -7.90 7.67
C VAL A 70 2.24 -9.07 7.63
N LEU A 71 2.13 -9.91 6.60
CA LEU A 71 3.08 -11.00 6.35
C LEU A 71 4.29 -10.49 5.57
N GLU A 72 5.47 -10.96 5.94
CA GLU A 72 6.72 -10.67 5.23
C GLU A 72 6.77 -11.43 3.89
N ASP A 73 7.09 -10.72 2.81
CA ASP A 73 7.44 -11.32 1.52
C ASP A 73 8.91 -11.78 1.54
N ASP A 74 9.15 -12.94 2.15
CA ASP A 74 10.47 -13.54 2.34
C ASP A 74 11.17 -14.00 1.03
N ARG A 75 10.49 -13.90 -0.12
CA ARG A 75 11.03 -14.29 -1.44
C ARG A 75 11.22 -13.10 -2.38
N ASP A 76 10.99 -11.88 -1.89
CA ASP A 76 11.06 -10.64 -2.68
C ASP A 76 10.24 -10.76 -3.98
N PHE A 77 9.06 -11.38 -3.92
CA PHE A 77 8.22 -11.58 -5.09
C PHE A 77 7.64 -10.26 -5.60
N PHE A 78 7.15 -9.41 -4.69
CA PHE A 78 6.58 -8.12 -5.03
C PHE A 78 7.69 -7.12 -5.38
N PRO A 79 7.57 -6.39 -6.50
CA PRO A 79 8.47 -5.28 -6.78
C PRO A 79 8.47 -4.27 -5.65
N ALA A 80 9.64 -3.66 -5.38
CA ALA A 80 9.71 -2.55 -4.45
C ALA A 80 8.94 -1.33 -5.00
N TYR A 81 7.78 -1.04 -4.42
CA TYR A 81 6.95 0.12 -4.75
C TYR A 81 7.36 1.36 -3.94
N ASN A 82 8.58 1.82 -4.17
CA ASN A 82 9.08 3.04 -3.52
C ASN A 82 8.38 4.28 -4.09
N VAL A 83 7.90 5.15 -3.22
CA VAL A 83 7.35 6.45 -3.62
C VAL A 83 8.48 7.32 -4.15
N ALA A 84 8.31 7.85 -5.36
CA ALA A 84 9.25 8.79 -5.95
C ALA A 84 8.51 9.91 -6.71
N PRO A 85 8.89 11.18 -6.52
CA PRO A 85 8.35 12.28 -7.32
C PRO A 85 8.83 12.15 -8.77
N VAL A 86 7.89 12.28 -9.71
CA VAL A 86 8.19 12.28 -11.15
C VAL A 86 7.82 13.64 -11.74
N VAL A 87 8.79 14.31 -12.34
CA VAL A 87 8.64 15.66 -12.91
C VAL A 87 9.09 15.64 -14.36
N TYR A 88 8.43 16.41 -15.22
CA TYR A 88 8.87 16.58 -16.61
C TYR A 88 10.26 17.21 -16.67
N THR A 89 11.11 16.68 -17.56
CA THR A 89 12.47 17.18 -17.75
C THR A 89 12.50 18.68 -18.02
N GLN A 90 11.66 19.17 -18.93
CA GLN A 90 11.59 20.60 -19.23
C GLN A 90 11.25 21.44 -18.00
N THR A 91 10.28 21.01 -17.19
CA THR A 91 9.91 21.72 -15.96
C THR A 91 11.07 21.73 -14.97
N LEU A 92 11.80 20.62 -14.83
CA LEU A 92 12.94 20.55 -13.93
C LEU A 92 14.14 21.39 -14.40
N GLU A 93 14.32 21.53 -15.72
CA GLU A 93 15.32 22.42 -16.32
C GLU A 93 14.97 23.90 -16.12
N GLU A 94 13.68 24.25 -16.24
CA GLU A 94 13.17 25.62 -16.02
C GLU A 94 13.15 25.98 -14.52
N HIS A 95 12.91 24.99 -13.65
CA HIS A 95 12.76 25.14 -12.20
C HIS A 95 13.63 24.12 -11.43
N PRO A 96 14.97 24.26 -11.45
CA PRO A 96 15.88 23.31 -10.80
C PRO A 96 15.71 23.26 -9.27
N GLU A 97 15.12 24.29 -8.66
CA GLU A 97 14.77 24.32 -7.23
C GLU A 97 13.82 23.19 -6.81
N ILE A 98 13.00 22.68 -7.73
CA ILE A 98 12.05 21.58 -7.48
C ILE A 98 12.78 20.34 -6.95
N ALA A 99 13.95 19.99 -7.52
CA ALA A 99 14.74 18.86 -7.04
C ALA A 99 15.19 19.08 -5.59
N GLY A 100 15.67 20.29 -5.27
CA GLY A 100 16.11 20.63 -3.92
C GLY A 100 14.99 20.57 -2.88
N ILE A 101 13.77 20.94 -3.27
CA ILE A 101 12.58 20.86 -2.41
C ILE A 101 12.21 19.39 -2.16
N PHE A 102 12.04 18.58 -3.21
CA PHE A 102 11.65 17.18 -3.04
C PHE A 102 12.71 16.32 -2.33
N ASN A 103 14.00 16.66 -2.46
CA ASN A 103 15.07 15.99 -1.72
C ASN A 103 15.00 16.21 -0.20
N GLN A 104 14.32 17.26 0.26
CA GLN A 104 14.06 17.47 1.70
C GLN A 104 12.89 16.62 2.20
N ILE A 105 11.90 16.37 1.34
CA ILE A 105 10.65 15.69 1.70
C ILE A 105 10.81 14.17 1.62
N THR A 106 11.38 13.67 0.51
CA THR A 106 11.39 12.24 0.17
C THR A 106 11.98 11.34 1.27
N PRO A 107 13.10 11.70 1.94
CA PRO A 107 13.66 10.85 3.00
C PRO A 107 12.79 10.75 4.26
N LEU A 108 11.85 11.66 4.47
CA LEU A 108 10.97 11.71 5.64
C LEU A 108 9.70 10.86 5.46
N ILE A 109 9.32 10.58 4.21
CA ILE A 109 8.16 9.76 3.86
C ILE A 109 8.54 8.28 3.95
N THR A 110 8.60 7.77 5.18
CA THR A 110 8.80 6.34 5.48
C THR A 110 7.48 5.58 5.45
N ASP A 111 7.52 4.25 5.43
CA ASP A 111 6.31 3.41 5.50
C ASP A 111 5.44 3.72 6.72
N ASP A 112 6.06 3.88 7.90
CA ASP A 112 5.34 4.18 9.14
C ASP A 112 4.71 5.57 9.10
N VAL A 113 5.41 6.56 8.55
CA VAL A 113 4.84 7.89 8.33
C VAL A 113 3.67 7.81 7.36
N MET A 114 3.79 7.10 6.25
CA MET A 114 2.69 6.96 5.29
C MET A 114 1.48 6.23 5.89
N ARG A 115 1.68 5.22 6.75
CA ARG A 115 0.59 4.54 7.47
C ARG A 115 -0.17 5.52 8.36
N ASP A 116 0.53 6.32 9.15
CA ASP A 116 -0.08 7.34 10.02
C ASP A 116 -0.89 8.36 9.20
N LEU A 117 -0.29 8.91 8.13
CA LEU A 117 -0.97 9.88 7.27
C LEU A 117 -2.19 9.28 6.58
N ASN A 118 -2.11 8.05 6.08
CA ASN A 118 -3.25 7.37 5.47
C ASN A 118 -4.32 7.00 6.50
N ALA A 119 -3.96 6.63 7.73
CA ALA A 119 -4.92 6.34 8.80
C ALA A 119 -5.78 7.56 9.15
N ARG A 120 -5.17 8.74 9.25
CA ARG A 120 -5.91 10.01 9.46
C ARG A 120 -6.96 10.25 8.38
N VAL A 121 -6.68 9.87 7.13
CA VAL A 121 -7.64 10.00 6.03
C VAL A 121 -8.68 8.87 6.05
N ASP A 122 -8.23 7.62 5.99
CA ASP A 122 -9.07 6.46 5.73
C ASP A 122 -9.90 6.03 6.95
N VAL A 123 -9.39 6.28 8.16
CA VAL A 123 -10.00 5.85 9.43
C VAL A 123 -10.62 7.05 10.16
N GLU A 124 -9.88 8.14 10.31
CA GLU A 124 -10.37 9.32 11.06
C GLU A 124 -11.22 10.26 10.20
N GLY A 125 -11.18 10.10 8.86
CA GLY A 125 -11.99 10.86 7.92
C GLY A 125 -11.51 12.30 7.72
N GLU A 126 -10.24 12.59 8.03
CA GLU A 126 -9.63 13.90 7.78
C GLU A 126 -9.46 14.18 6.28
N GLN A 127 -9.38 15.45 5.90
CA GLN A 127 -9.11 15.82 4.52
C GLN A 127 -7.63 15.60 4.17
N PRO A 128 -7.30 14.93 3.06
CA PRO A 128 -5.90 14.66 2.68
C PRO A 128 -5.03 15.93 2.60
N ALA A 129 -5.60 17.05 2.16
CA ALA A 129 -4.90 18.32 2.07
C ALA A 129 -4.50 18.87 3.45
N ASP A 130 -5.39 18.72 4.44
CA ASP A 130 -5.15 19.18 5.82
C ASP A 130 -4.12 18.27 6.49
N VAL A 131 -4.26 16.94 6.34
CA VAL A 131 -3.29 15.95 6.83
C VAL A 131 -1.88 16.24 6.29
N ALA A 132 -1.75 16.46 4.98
CA ALA A 132 -0.48 16.77 4.35
C ALA A 132 0.10 18.11 4.84
N TYR A 133 -0.73 19.15 4.96
CA TYR A 133 -0.29 20.47 5.44
C TYR A 133 0.19 20.41 6.90
N ASP A 134 -0.57 19.76 7.77
CA ASP A 134 -0.23 19.60 9.19
C ASP A 134 1.07 18.83 9.37
N TRP A 135 1.25 17.73 8.62
CA TRP A 135 2.50 16.96 8.64
C TRP A 135 3.69 17.77 8.12
N MET A 136 3.54 18.45 6.98
CA MET A 136 4.62 19.31 6.47
C MET A 136 4.96 20.42 7.45
N ARG A 137 3.99 20.93 8.22
CA ARG A 137 4.21 21.95 9.24
C ARG A 137 4.89 21.37 10.49
N SER A 138 4.54 20.16 10.92
CA SER A 138 5.21 19.49 12.05
C SER A 138 6.66 19.17 11.75
N GLU A 139 6.97 18.82 10.49
CA GLU A 139 8.34 18.61 9.99
C GLU A 139 9.09 19.93 9.73
N GLY A 140 8.44 21.08 9.86
CA GLY A 140 9.03 22.41 9.60
C GLY A 140 9.32 22.69 8.13
N LEU A 141 8.69 21.97 7.22
CA LEU A 141 8.82 22.13 5.76
C LEU A 141 7.99 23.32 5.24
N VAL A 142 6.86 23.62 5.90
CA VAL A 142 5.97 24.75 5.60
C VAL A 142 5.52 25.46 6.88
N SER A 143 4.95 26.67 6.74
CA SER A 143 4.50 27.53 7.85
C SER A 143 3.00 27.76 7.88
#